data_AF-A0AAD7T4B3-F1
#
_entry.id   AF-A0AAD7T4B3-F1
#
_cell.length_a   1.000
_cell.length_b   1.000
_cell.length_c   1.000
_cell.angle_alpha   90.00
_cell.angle_beta   90.00
_cell.angle_gamma   90.00
#
_symmetry.space_group_name_H-M   'P 1'
#
loop_
_entity.id
_entity.type
_entity.pdbx_description
1 polymer ?
#
loop_
_entity_poly.entity_id
_entity_poly.type
_entity_poly.pdbx_seq_one_letter_code
_entity_poly.pdbx_strand_id
1 'polypeptide(L)'
;MAVLFLGIPLLCFLVLLPLSIPWSQINVTWLGVVHFLACLSPEVGSVLYHLFMNHEGGAPVYRTLLSLDMFGVCMVNTLGALPIVYVTLLCYPSIRNVALLAYILLSTYGVYCAITARSNVRRLRSFAWQALFRFFLFMLRWSGVGTGSPSSLRHFLTMDFLAMLGGIINISRIPERFRPGLFDYWCNSHQIMHVLVVVSIVFLHWGMVEDLLWLNNYRCPPE
;
A
#
# COMPACT_ATOMS: atom_id res chain seq x y z
N MET A 1 -23.57 -4.32 -3.23
CA MET A 1 -23.03 -3.00 -3.63
C MET A 1 -21.52 -2.91 -3.44
N ALA A 2 -20.96 -3.35 -2.31
CA ALA A 2 -19.51 -3.45 -2.10
C ALA A 2 -18.78 -4.26 -3.19
N VAL A 3 -19.42 -5.31 -3.72
CA VAL A 3 -18.90 -6.15 -4.82
C VAL A 3 -18.61 -5.36 -6.11
N LEU A 4 -19.41 -4.35 -6.46
CA LEU A 4 -19.17 -3.53 -7.66
C LEU A 4 -18.02 -2.54 -7.45
N PHE A 5 -17.98 -1.89 -6.28
CA PHE A 5 -16.96 -0.89 -5.97
C PHE A 5 -15.57 -1.48 -5.72
N LEU A 6 -15.49 -2.68 -5.16
CA LEU A 6 -14.22 -3.34 -4.83
C LEU A 6 -13.82 -4.39 -5.87
N GLY A 7 -14.80 -5.05 -6.50
CA GLY A 7 -14.54 -6.08 -7.51
C GLY A 7 -14.05 -5.52 -8.85
N ILE A 8 -14.51 -4.33 -9.27
CA ILE A 8 -14.03 -3.71 -10.51
C ILE A 8 -12.54 -3.33 -10.38
N PRO A 9 -12.09 -2.61 -9.33
CA PRO A 9 -10.65 -2.36 -9.12
C PRO A 9 -9.82 -3.64 -9.07
N LEU A 10 -10.28 -4.69 -8.38
CA LEU A 10 -9.57 -5.97 -8.34
C LEU A 10 -9.40 -6.57 -9.75
N LEU A 11 -10.46 -6.63 -10.55
CA LEU A 11 -10.39 -7.14 -11.93
C LEU A 11 -9.49 -6.27 -12.80
N CYS A 12 -9.60 -4.95 -12.68
CA CYS A 12 -8.72 -4.02 -13.38
C CYS A 12 -7.26 -4.25 -13.00
N PHE A 13 -6.93 -4.41 -11.72
CA PHE A 13 -5.57 -4.67 -11.27
C PHE A 13 -5.06 -6.05 -11.70
N LEU A 14 -5.89 -7.09 -11.67
CA LEU A 14 -5.53 -8.42 -12.14
C LEU A 14 -5.16 -8.44 -13.63
N VAL A 15 -5.87 -7.66 -14.46
CA VAL A 15 -5.65 -7.64 -15.92
C VAL A 15 -4.61 -6.59 -16.32
N LEU A 16 -4.71 -5.37 -15.80
CA LEU A 16 -3.92 -4.23 -16.27
C LEU A 16 -2.52 -4.17 -15.63
N LEU A 17 -2.34 -4.54 -14.36
CA LEU A 17 -1.02 -4.45 -13.71
C LEU A 17 0.04 -5.34 -14.38
N PRO A 18 -0.24 -6.61 -14.73
CA PRO A 18 0.76 -7.43 -15.44
C PRO A 18 1.13 -6.85 -16.79
N LEU A 19 0.21 -6.15 -17.46
CA LEU A 19 0.44 -5.55 -18.77
C LEU A 19 1.21 -4.23 -18.68
N SER A 20 1.06 -3.49 -17.58
CA SER A 20 1.71 -2.18 -17.39
C SER A 20 3.10 -2.26 -16.77
N ILE A 21 3.43 -3.34 -16.06
CA ILE A 21 4.78 -3.56 -15.53
C ILE A 21 5.74 -3.88 -16.69
N PRO A 22 6.88 -3.18 -16.83
CA PRO A 22 7.80 -3.34 -17.96
C PRO A 22 8.69 -4.60 -17.82
N TRP A 23 8.09 -5.79 -17.79
CA TRP A 23 8.76 -7.08 -17.51
C TRP A 23 9.97 -7.37 -18.41
N SER A 24 9.89 -6.99 -19.69
CA SER A 24 10.97 -7.22 -20.66
C SER A 24 12.15 -6.27 -20.48
N GLN A 25 11.97 -5.16 -19.77
CA GLN A 25 12.98 -4.13 -19.57
C GLN A 25 13.64 -4.24 -18.20
N ILE A 26 12.99 -4.84 -17.20
CA ILE A 26 13.52 -4.88 -15.84
C ILE A 26 14.66 -5.90 -15.68
N ASN A 27 15.81 -5.43 -15.18
CA ASN A 27 16.93 -6.32 -14.83
C ASN A 27 16.69 -7.11 -13.53
N VAL A 28 15.81 -6.63 -12.65
CA VAL A 28 15.58 -7.19 -11.32
C VAL A 28 14.11 -7.62 -11.18
N THR A 29 13.79 -8.81 -11.68
CA THR A 29 12.40 -9.30 -11.82
C THR A 29 11.62 -9.38 -10.52
N TRP A 30 12.29 -9.70 -9.40
CA TRP A 30 11.62 -9.82 -8.10
C TRP A 30 10.96 -8.51 -7.64
N LEU A 31 11.48 -7.34 -8.05
CA LEU A 31 10.87 -6.05 -7.74
C LEU A 31 9.48 -5.92 -8.37
N GLY A 32 9.33 -6.36 -9.62
CA GLY A 32 8.05 -6.39 -10.32
C GLY A 32 7.06 -7.36 -9.68
N VAL A 33 7.51 -8.55 -9.29
CA VAL A 33 6.66 -9.56 -8.63
C VAL A 33 6.17 -9.07 -7.26
N VAL A 34 7.07 -8.53 -6.44
CA VAL A 34 6.72 -7.99 -5.12
C VAL A 34 5.76 -6.80 -5.25
N HIS A 35 5.98 -5.91 -6.22
CA HIS A 35 5.08 -4.80 -6.53
C HIS A 35 3.68 -5.29 -6.94
N PHE A 36 3.61 -6.27 -7.85
CA PHE A 36 2.35 -6.86 -8.28
C PHE A 36 1.57 -7.47 -7.10
N LEU A 37 2.25 -8.25 -6.25
CA LEU A 37 1.65 -8.81 -5.04
C LEU A 37 1.19 -7.72 -4.06
N ALA A 38 1.96 -6.65 -3.91
CA ALA A 38 1.60 -5.51 -3.06
C ALA A 38 0.30 -4.84 -3.51
N CYS A 39 0.16 -4.56 -4.81
CA CYS A 39 -1.04 -3.89 -5.34
C CYS A 39 -2.30 -4.77 -5.24
N LEU A 40 -2.16 -6.09 -5.37
CA LEU A 40 -3.30 -7.01 -5.34
C LEU A 40 -3.77 -7.37 -3.92
N SER A 41 -2.85 -7.41 -2.95
CA SER A 41 -3.17 -7.89 -1.61
C SER A 41 -4.34 -7.17 -0.91
N PRO A 42 -4.46 -5.82 -0.92
CA PRO A 42 -5.57 -5.14 -0.26
C PRO A 42 -6.89 -5.39 -1.00
N GLU A 43 -6.87 -5.42 -2.33
CA GLU A 43 -8.09 -5.64 -3.13
C GLU A 43 -8.67 -7.04 -2.89
N VAL A 44 -7.82 -8.07 -2.92
CA VAL A 44 -8.24 -9.46 -2.67
C VAL A 44 -8.79 -9.60 -1.25
N GLY A 45 -8.07 -9.09 -0.25
CA GLY A 45 -8.52 -9.13 1.14
C GLY A 45 -9.86 -8.45 1.35
N SER A 46 -10.05 -7.28 0.74
CA SER A 46 -11.27 -6.50 0.89
C SER A 46 -12.47 -7.11 0.17
N VAL A 47 -12.29 -7.57 -1.07
CA VAL A 47 -13.37 -8.24 -1.81
C VAL A 47 -13.84 -9.49 -1.07
N LEU A 48 -12.91 -10.33 -0.58
CA LEU A 48 -13.27 -11.52 0.20
C LEU A 48 -14.05 -11.17 1.46
N TYR A 49 -13.59 -10.16 2.22
CA TYR A 49 -14.30 -9.74 3.42
C TYR A 49 -15.70 -9.22 3.12
N HIS A 50 -15.85 -8.24 2.23
CA HIS A 50 -17.16 -7.63 1.97
C HIS A 50 -18.15 -8.55 1.26
N LEU A 51 -17.67 -9.58 0.56
CA LEU A 51 -18.53 -10.58 -0.08
C LEU A 51 -19.04 -11.63 0.93
N PHE A 52 -18.20 -12.04 1.88
CA PHE A 52 -18.51 -13.13 2.81
C PHE A 52 -18.74 -12.70 4.26
N MET A 53 -18.76 -11.40 4.58
CA MET A 53 -18.93 -10.92 5.97
C MET A 53 -20.24 -11.35 6.64
N ASN A 54 -21.29 -11.64 5.85
CA ASN A 54 -22.60 -12.10 6.33
C ASN A 54 -22.78 -13.62 6.20
N HIS A 55 -21.70 -14.38 6.06
CA HIS A 55 -21.73 -15.84 5.94
C HIS A 55 -22.34 -16.49 7.20
N GLU A 56 -23.04 -17.63 7.02
CA GLU A 56 -23.76 -18.35 8.09
C GLU A 56 -22.86 -18.79 9.25
N GLY A 57 -21.55 -18.92 8.99
CA GLY A 57 -20.53 -19.20 10.01
C GLY A 57 -20.36 -18.09 11.08
N GLY A 58 -21.07 -16.97 10.97
CA GLY A 58 -21.26 -16.00 12.04
C GLY A 58 -19.99 -15.26 12.48
N ALA A 59 -19.92 -14.92 13.77
CA ALA A 59 -18.87 -14.07 14.33
C ALA A 59 -17.42 -14.58 14.13
N PRO A 60 -17.11 -15.89 14.21
CA PRO A 60 -15.78 -16.41 13.91
C PRO A 60 -15.33 -16.11 12.47
N VAL A 61 -16.18 -16.40 11.48
CA VAL A 61 -15.89 -16.16 10.06
C VAL A 61 -15.71 -14.66 9.79
N TYR A 62 -16.59 -13.83 10.34
CA TYR A 62 -16.48 -12.37 10.24
C TYR A 62 -15.12 -11.85 10.74
N ARG A 63 -14.64 -12.33 11.90
CA ARG A 63 -13.36 -11.90 12.47
C ARG A 63 -12.17 -12.33 11.62
N THR A 64 -12.20 -13.56 11.10
CA THR A 64 -11.15 -14.07 10.21
C THR A 64 -11.09 -13.27 8.91
N LEU A 65 -12.23 -13.01 8.28
CA LEU A 65 -12.30 -12.22 7.07
C LEU A 65 -11.86 -10.77 7.30
N LEU A 66 -12.25 -10.15 8.41
CA LEU A 66 -11.78 -8.81 8.78
C LEU A 66 -10.27 -8.78 9.01
N SER A 67 -9.71 -9.83 9.60
CA SER A 67 -8.26 -9.98 9.75
C SER A 67 -7.56 -10.12 8.40
N LEU A 68 -8.18 -10.78 7.43
CA LEU A 68 -7.66 -10.95 6.08
C LEU A 68 -7.64 -9.62 5.31
N ASP A 69 -8.72 -8.83 5.38
CA ASP A 69 -8.78 -7.47 4.82
C ASP A 69 -7.67 -6.59 5.41
N MET A 70 -7.52 -6.61 6.74
CA MET A 70 -6.46 -5.88 7.42
C MET A 70 -5.06 -6.36 7.02
N PHE A 71 -4.86 -7.67 6.87
CA PHE A 71 -3.60 -8.23 6.42
C PHE A 71 -3.26 -7.78 5.00
N GLY A 72 -4.23 -7.69 4.09
CA GLY A 72 -4.05 -7.15 2.74
C GLY A 72 -3.51 -5.71 2.74
N VAL A 73 -4.06 -4.84 3.61
CA VAL A 73 -3.57 -3.47 3.82
C VAL A 73 -2.15 -3.44 4.39
N CYS A 74 -1.85 -4.32 5.34
CA CYS A 74 -0.49 -4.45 5.87
C CYS A 74 0.50 -4.89 4.78
N MET A 75 0.10 -5.83 3.93
CA MET A 75 0.92 -6.39 2.86
C MET A 75 1.27 -5.35 1.79
N VAL A 76 0.33 -4.50 1.36
CA VAL A 76 0.67 -3.42 0.40
C VAL A 76 1.67 -2.44 1.00
N ASN A 77 1.53 -2.10 2.28
CA ASN A 77 2.47 -1.19 2.94
C ASN A 77 3.86 -1.81 3.08
N THR A 78 3.93 -3.10 3.39
CA THR A 78 5.20 -3.83 3.54
C THR A 78 5.87 -4.08 2.20
N LEU A 79 5.19 -4.79 1.29
CA LEU A 79 5.73 -5.20 0.01
C LEU A 79 5.95 -3.99 -0.91
N GLY A 80 5.03 -3.01 -0.92
CA GLY A 80 5.15 -1.81 -1.74
C GLY A 80 6.36 -0.95 -1.36
N ALA A 81 6.84 -1.02 -0.12
CA ALA A 81 8.02 -0.26 0.29
C ALA A 81 9.35 -0.95 -0.05
N LEU A 82 9.38 -2.28 -0.23
CA LEU A 82 10.64 -3.00 -0.49
C LEU A 82 11.34 -2.51 -1.77
N PRO A 83 10.64 -2.32 -2.91
CA PRO A 83 11.26 -1.74 -4.09
C PRO A 83 11.70 -0.29 -3.88
N ILE A 84 10.94 0.51 -3.12
CA ILE A 84 11.33 1.90 -2.80
C ILE A 84 12.68 1.90 -2.07
N VAL A 85 12.82 1.07 -1.03
CA VAL A 85 14.06 0.94 -0.25
C VAL A 85 15.21 0.49 -1.15
N TYR A 86 14.97 -0.53 -1.98
CA TYR A 86 15.98 -1.07 -2.90
C TYR A 86 16.50 0.00 -3.86
N VAL A 87 15.59 0.73 -4.51
CA VAL A 87 15.92 1.78 -5.47
C VAL A 87 16.56 2.98 -4.78
N THR A 88 16.10 3.35 -3.57
CA THR A 88 16.66 4.49 -2.82
C THR A 88 18.11 4.28 -2.41
N LEU A 89 18.46 3.04 -2.05
CA LEU A 89 19.77 2.68 -1.55
C LEU A 89 20.56 1.84 -2.55
N LEU A 90 20.28 2.02 -3.86
CA LEU A 90 20.84 1.18 -4.92
C LEU A 90 22.38 1.14 -4.86
N CYS A 91 23.00 2.29 -4.64
CA CYS A 91 24.45 2.45 -4.60
C CYS A 91 25.11 2.09 -3.26
N TYR A 92 24.32 1.72 -2.25
CA TYR A 92 24.82 1.39 -0.91
C TYR A 92 24.39 -0.03 -0.52
N PRO A 93 24.99 -1.09 -1.11
CA PRO A 93 24.48 -2.46 -1.00
C PRO A 93 24.41 -2.99 0.44
N SER A 94 25.39 -2.68 1.29
CA SER A 94 25.41 -3.09 2.70
C SER A 94 24.27 -2.42 3.48
N ILE A 95 24.12 -1.10 3.35
CA ILE A 95 23.07 -0.32 4.03
C ILE A 95 21.69 -0.74 3.51
N ARG A 96 21.56 -0.97 2.20
CA ARG A 96 20.33 -1.45 1.57
C ARG A 96 19.83 -2.75 2.17
N ASN A 97 20.70 -3.75 2.31
CA ASN A 97 20.31 -5.05 2.85
C ASN A 97 19.88 -4.95 4.32
N VAL A 98 20.61 -4.15 5.12
CA VAL A 98 20.25 -3.87 6.52
C VAL A 98 18.91 -3.13 6.60
N ALA A 99 18.68 -2.13 5.75
CA ALA A 99 17.44 -1.36 5.69
C ALA A 99 16.24 -2.23 5.28
N LEU A 100 16.40 -3.10 4.28
CA LEU A 100 15.37 -4.06 3.87
C LEU A 100 15.01 -5.02 5.01
N LEU A 101 16.01 -5.61 5.66
CA LEU A 101 15.79 -6.52 6.79
C LEU A 101 15.10 -5.80 7.96
N ALA A 102 15.60 -4.62 8.33
CA ALA A 102 15.01 -3.81 9.39
C ALA A 102 13.55 -3.47 9.07
N TYR A 103 13.25 -3.08 7.83
CA TYR A 103 11.90 -2.76 7.40
C TYR A 103 10.96 -3.97 7.43
N ILE A 104 11.42 -5.15 7.05
CA ILE A 104 10.63 -6.39 7.10
C ILE A 104 10.31 -6.80 8.55
N LEU A 105 11.30 -6.79 9.45
CA LEU A 105 11.11 -7.17 10.86
C LEU A 105 10.10 -6.26 11.54
N LEU A 106 10.30 -4.97 11.34
CA LEU A 106 9.44 -3.92 11.83
C LEU A 106 8.03 -3.96 11.26
N SER A 107 7.91 -4.24 9.96
CA SER A 107 6.63 -4.44 9.30
C SER A 107 5.90 -5.64 9.88
N THR A 108 6.60 -6.75 10.12
CA THR A 108 6.03 -7.96 10.74
C THR A 108 5.46 -7.64 12.12
N TYR A 109 6.18 -6.86 12.93
CA TYR A 109 5.68 -6.38 14.21
C TYR A 109 4.44 -5.47 14.05
N GLY A 110 4.48 -4.53 13.10
CA GLY A 110 3.35 -3.67 12.76
C GLY A 110 2.11 -4.44 12.34
N VAL A 111 2.27 -5.47 11.49
CA VAL A 111 1.21 -6.38 11.04
C VAL A 111 0.58 -7.10 12.23
N TYR A 112 1.42 -7.66 13.13
CA TYR A 112 0.94 -8.32 14.34
C TYR A 112 0.11 -7.37 15.21
N CYS A 113 0.59 -6.15 15.46
CA CYS A 113 -0.15 -5.14 16.20
C CYS A 113 -1.46 -4.72 15.51
N ALA A 114 -1.43 -4.57 14.18
CA ALA A 114 -2.57 -4.16 13.38
C ALA A 114 -3.71 -5.20 13.40
N ILE A 115 -3.37 -6.48 13.26
CA ILE A 115 -4.33 -7.60 13.27
C ILE A 115 -4.93 -7.80 14.68
N THR A 116 -4.11 -7.67 15.72
CA THR A 116 -4.56 -7.84 17.11
C THR A 116 -5.28 -6.61 17.67
N ALA A 117 -5.16 -5.45 17.03
CA ALA A 117 -5.76 -4.21 17.50
C ALA A 117 -7.29 -4.21 17.42
N ARG A 118 -7.91 -3.94 18.58
CA ARG A 118 -9.38 -3.82 18.74
C ARG A 118 -9.95 -2.43 18.40
N SER A 119 -9.11 -1.43 18.15
CA SER A 119 -9.54 -0.05 17.86
C SER A 119 -8.89 0.46 16.58
N ASN A 120 -9.65 1.18 15.76
CA ASN A 120 -9.18 1.77 14.50
C ASN A 120 -8.03 2.76 14.72
N VAL A 121 -8.02 3.49 15.84
CA VAL A 121 -6.92 4.41 16.20
C VAL A 121 -5.64 3.64 16.49
N ARG A 122 -5.75 2.52 17.22
CA ARG A 122 -4.58 1.65 17.50
C ARG A 122 -4.05 1.03 16.21
N ARG A 123 -4.94 0.61 15.31
CA ARG A 123 -4.58 0.10 13.98
C ARG A 123 -3.81 1.14 13.18
N LEU A 124 -4.30 2.38 13.11
CA LEU A 124 -3.61 3.46 12.39
C LEU A 124 -2.22 3.74 12.99
N ARG A 125 -2.11 3.75 14.33
CA ARG A 125 -0.82 3.93 15.02
C ARG A 125 0.18 2.83 14.72
N SER A 126 -0.25 1.60 14.43
CA SER A 126 0.65 0.50 14.05
C SER A 126 1.41 0.78 12.75
N PHE A 127 0.86 1.63 11.87
CA PHE A 127 1.51 2.03 10.62
C PHE A 127 2.45 3.24 10.77
N ALA A 128 2.43 3.93 11.90
CA ALA A 128 3.17 5.19 12.09
C ALA A 128 4.67 5.00 11.84
N TRP A 129 5.24 3.90 12.34
CA TRP A 129 6.67 3.67 12.18
C TRP A 129 7.04 3.28 10.74
N GLN A 130 6.18 2.56 10.01
CA GLN A 130 6.38 2.29 8.59
C GLN A 130 6.29 3.58 7.75
N ALA A 131 5.40 4.52 8.13
CA ALA A 131 5.32 5.83 7.50
C ALA A 131 6.57 6.68 7.77
N LEU A 132 7.05 6.72 9.02
CA LEU A 132 8.29 7.43 9.38
C LEU A 132 9.50 6.90 8.61
N PHE A 133 9.64 5.58 8.48
CA PHE A 133 10.72 4.98 7.71
C PHE A 133 10.66 5.39 6.24
N ARG A 134 9.48 5.35 5.61
CA ARG A 134 9.30 5.76 4.20
C ARG A 134 9.58 7.25 4.01
N PHE A 135 9.11 8.10 4.93
CA PHE A 135 9.39 9.53 4.90
C PHE A 135 10.89 9.83 5.01
N PHE A 136 11.63 9.06 5.82
CA PHE A 136 13.09 9.14 5.85
C PHE A 136 13.72 8.82 4.49
N LEU A 137 13.27 7.76 3.80
CA LEU A 137 13.74 7.44 2.44
C LEU A 137 13.42 8.56 1.43
N PHE A 138 12.23 9.15 1.53
CA PHE A 138 11.84 10.28 0.69
C PHE A 138 12.73 11.49 0.91
N MET A 139 13.14 11.75 2.16
CA MET A 139 14.12 12.80 2.48
C MET A 139 15.49 12.50 1.89
N LEU A 140 15.94 11.24 1.91
CA LEU A 140 17.19 10.85 1.24
C LEU A 140 17.13 11.12 -0.26
N ARG A 141 16.02 10.76 -0.93
CA ARG A 141 15.82 11.06 -2.36
C ARG A 141 15.79 12.55 -2.63
N TRP A 142 15.11 13.32 -1.77
CA TRP A 142 15.01 14.77 -1.91
C TRP A 142 16.35 15.49 -1.74
N SER A 143 17.18 15.03 -0.80
CA SER A 143 18.51 15.61 -0.56
C SER A 143 19.57 15.19 -1.59
N GLY A 144 19.22 14.31 -2.53
CA GLY A 144 20.14 13.77 -3.54
C GLY A 144 21.09 12.69 -3.03
N VAL A 145 20.98 12.29 -1.76
CA VAL A 145 21.77 11.18 -1.17
C VAL A 145 21.22 9.83 -1.63
N GLY A 146 19.90 9.72 -1.73
CA GLY A 146 19.20 8.54 -2.21
C GLY A 146 18.98 8.57 -3.71
N THR A 147 18.90 7.39 -4.32
CA THR A 147 18.67 7.21 -5.76
C THR A 147 17.20 6.98 -6.11
N GLY A 148 16.84 7.13 -7.38
CA GLY A 148 15.49 6.91 -7.89
C GLY A 148 15.08 7.96 -8.92
N SER A 149 13.97 7.72 -9.61
CA SER A 149 13.48 8.69 -10.59
C SER A 149 13.00 9.97 -9.86
N PRO A 150 13.38 11.18 -10.31
CA PRO A 150 12.89 12.43 -9.72
C PRO A 150 11.36 12.55 -9.74
N SER A 151 10.71 12.00 -10.76
CA SER A 151 9.25 12.00 -10.89
C SER A 151 8.56 11.02 -9.92
N SER A 152 9.23 9.93 -9.52
CA SER A 152 8.65 8.89 -8.67
C SER A 152 8.34 9.40 -7.27
N LEU A 153 9.17 10.33 -6.76
CA LEU A 153 9.04 10.87 -5.41
C LEU A 153 7.69 11.58 -5.20
N ARG A 154 7.23 12.34 -6.20
CA ARG A 154 5.93 13.01 -6.15
C ARG A 154 4.78 12.01 -6.10
N HIS A 155 4.89 10.91 -6.86
CA HIS A 155 3.91 9.83 -6.83
C HIS A 155 3.86 9.16 -5.46
N PHE A 156 5.01 8.87 -4.84
CA PHE A 156 5.05 8.25 -3.51
C PHE A 156 4.54 9.17 -2.39
N LEU A 157 4.83 10.47 -2.44
CA LEU A 157 4.27 11.44 -1.50
C LEU A 157 2.73 11.53 -1.64
N THR A 158 2.24 11.52 -2.88
CA THR A 158 0.80 11.54 -3.16
C THR A 158 0.10 10.27 -2.68
N MET A 159 0.72 9.10 -2.92
CA MET A 159 0.28 7.81 -2.42
C MET A 159 0.08 7.84 -0.89
N ASP A 160 1.10 8.28 -0.14
CA ASP A 160 1.04 8.32 1.32
C ASP A 160 0.03 9.34 1.85
N PHE A 161 -0.07 10.50 1.19
CA PHE A 161 -1.08 11.49 1.53
C PHE A 161 -2.50 10.94 1.36
N LEU A 162 -2.79 10.29 0.23
CA LEU A 162 -4.11 9.71 -0.04
C LEU A 162 -4.46 8.56 0.94
N ALA A 163 -3.50 7.69 1.23
CA ALA A 163 -3.69 6.60 2.18
C ALA A 163 -3.98 7.13 3.60
N MET A 164 -3.23 8.14 4.04
CA MET A 164 -3.45 8.78 5.34
C MET A 164 -4.81 9.50 5.39
N LEU A 165 -5.16 10.24 4.33
CA LEU A 165 -6.44 10.93 4.23
C LEU A 165 -7.62 9.95 4.29
N GLY A 166 -7.55 8.84 3.55
CA GLY A 166 -8.57 7.79 3.61
C GLY A 166 -8.72 7.20 5.02
N GLY A 167 -7.61 6.93 5.70
CA GLY A 167 -7.62 6.47 7.09
C GLY A 167 -8.27 7.47 8.06
N ILE A 168 -7.97 8.76 7.92
CA ILE A 168 -8.56 9.83 8.75
C ILE A 168 -10.06 9.96 8.51
N ILE A 169 -10.50 9.92 7.25
CA ILE A 169 -11.92 9.99 6.86
C ILE A 169 -12.69 8.82 7.48
N ASN A 170 -12.17 7.60 7.36
CA ASN A 170 -12.80 6.40 7.92
C ASN A 170 -12.91 6.45 9.45
N ILE A 171 -11.86 6.89 10.15
CA ILE A 171 -11.88 7.00 11.62
C ILE A 171 -12.85 8.10 12.08
N SER A 172 -12.90 9.20 11.35
CA SER A 172 -13.72 10.36 11.68
C SER A 172 -15.20 10.19 11.29
N ARG A 173 -15.51 9.15 10.50
CA ARG A 173 -16.86 8.83 9.98
C ARG A 173 -17.50 9.98 9.22
N ILE A 174 -16.71 10.69 8.41
CA ILE A 174 -17.18 11.81 7.60
C ILE A 174 -17.47 11.29 6.18
N PRO A 175 -18.63 11.61 5.58
CA PRO A 175 -19.63 12.61 5.98
C PRO A 175 -20.79 12.11 6.84
N GLU A 176 -20.93 10.80 7.07
CA GLU A 176 -22.11 10.21 7.73
C GLU A 176 -22.33 10.69 9.16
N ARG A 177 -21.27 11.13 9.85
CA ARG A 177 -21.33 11.79 11.16
C ARG A 177 -22.20 13.05 11.15
N PHE A 178 -22.26 13.77 10.03
CA PHE A 178 -23.01 15.02 9.91
C PHE A 178 -24.47 14.81 9.51
N ARG A 179 -24.79 13.74 8.77
CA ARG A 179 -26.15 13.40 8.32
C ARG A 179 -26.39 11.89 8.44
N PRO A 180 -26.70 11.38 9.65
CA PRO A 180 -27.04 9.98 9.85
C PRO A 180 -28.24 9.56 8.98
N GLY A 181 -28.17 8.39 8.34
CA GLY A 181 -29.24 7.87 7.48
C GLY A 181 -29.16 8.27 6.00
N LEU A 182 -28.45 9.35 5.65
CA LEU A 182 -28.34 9.80 4.26
C LEU A 182 -27.31 8.98 3.45
N PHE A 183 -26.23 8.56 4.12
CA PHE A 183 -25.06 7.93 3.50
C PHE A 183 -24.99 6.41 3.74
N ASP A 184 -26.10 5.79 4.13
CA ASP A 184 -26.14 4.38 4.53
C ASP A 184 -25.76 3.44 3.36
N TYR A 185 -26.15 3.81 2.14
CA TYR A 185 -25.89 3.02 0.93
C TYR A 185 -24.70 3.55 0.11
N TRP A 186 -24.55 4.87 0.01
CA TRP A 186 -23.59 5.53 -0.88
C TRP A 186 -22.81 6.61 -0.15
N CYS A 187 -21.54 6.77 -0.53
CA CYS A 187 -20.64 7.83 -0.06
C CYS A 187 -20.45 7.87 1.47
N ASN A 188 -20.58 6.73 2.16
CA ASN A 188 -20.09 6.62 3.53
C ASN A 188 -18.55 6.71 3.58
N SER A 189 -18.00 7.09 4.73
CA SER A 189 -16.56 7.24 4.94
C SER A 189 -15.75 6.00 4.55
N HIS A 190 -16.31 4.80 4.77
CA HIS A 190 -15.64 3.53 4.47
C HIS A 190 -15.52 3.30 2.95
N GLN A 191 -16.56 3.61 2.17
CA GLN A 191 -16.50 3.61 0.70
C GLN A 191 -15.51 4.65 0.18
N ILE A 192 -15.52 5.86 0.74
CA ILE A 192 -14.59 6.92 0.35
C ILE A 192 -13.14 6.51 0.62
N MET A 193 -12.88 5.91 1.78
CA MET A 193 -11.57 5.36 2.11
C MET A 193 -11.11 4.33 1.08
N HIS A 194 -11.97 3.38 0.69
CA HIS A 194 -11.62 2.38 -0.33
C HIS A 194 -11.26 3.03 -1.67
N VAL A 195 -12.03 4.01 -2.13
CA VAL A 195 -11.71 4.76 -3.34
C VAL A 195 -10.34 5.44 -3.23
N LEU A 196 -10.06 6.10 -2.10
CA LEU A 196 -8.76 6.75 -1.87
C LEU A 196 -7.60 5.76 -1.80
N VAL A 197 -7.82 4.56 -1.26
CA VAL A 197 -6.82 3.48 -1.23
C VAL A 197 -6.54 2.97 -2.64
N VAL A 198 -7.56 2.72 -3.47
CA VAL A 198 -7.38 2.33 -4.88
C VAL A 198 -6.57 3.38 -5.64
N VAL A 199 -6.92 4.66 -5.50
CA VAL A 199 -6.18 5.76 -6.14
C VAL A 199 -4.75 5.83 -5.60
N SER A 200 -4.54 5.65 -4.30
CA SER A 200 -3.21 5.58 -3.69
C SER A 200 -2.36 4.44 -4.30
N ILE A 201 -2.93 3.26 -4.53
CA ILE A 201 -2.25 2.12 -5.18
C ILE A 201 -1.90 2.44 -6.64
N VAL A 202 -2.73 3.19 -7.36
CA VAL A 202 -2.39 3.67 -8.72
C VAL A 202 -1.17 4.60 -8.67
N PHE A 203 -1.10 5.52 -7.72
CA PHE A 203 0.08 6.37 -7.52
C PHE A 203 1.32 5.57 -7.11
N LEU A 204 1.17 4.56 -6.25
CA LEU A 204 2.25 3.61 -5.94
C LEU A 204 2.76 2.95 -7.23
N HIS A 205 1.85 2.46 -8.07
CA HIS A 205 2.21 1.78 -9.31
C HIS A 205 2.92 2.69 -10.31
N TRP A 206 2.44 3.93 -10.52
CA TRP A 206 3.12 4.88 -11.40
C TRP A 206 4.52 5.23 -10.90
N GLY A 207 4.67 5.54 -9.60
CA GLY A 207 5.98 5.79 -9.03
C GLY A 207 6.95 4.61 -9.18
N MET A 208 6.43 3.37 -9.04
CA MET A 208 7.22 2.16 -9.23
C MET A 208 7.63 1.91 -10.67
N VAL A 209 6.73 2.10 -11.64
CA VAL A 209 7.07 1.95 -13.05
C VAL A 209 8.16 2.95 -13.44
N GLU A 210 8.08 4.19 -12.97
CA GLU A 210 9.12 5.20 -13.20
C GLU A 210 10.47 4.77 -12.60
N ASP A 211 10.49 4.28 -11.36
CA ASP A 211 11.71 3.77 -10.73
C ASP A 211 12.29 2.54 -11.45
N LEU A 212 11.43 1.61 -11.88
CA LEU A 212 11.85 0.40 -12.61
C LEU A 212 12.47 0.73 -13.98
N LEU A 213 11.88 1.68 -14.71
CA LEU A 213 12.43 2.15 -16.00
C LEU A 213 13.73 2.94 -15.81
N TRP A 214 13.79 3.73 -14.74
CA TRP A 214 14.98 4.50 -14.39
C TRP A 214 16.17 3.61 -14.03
N LEU A 215 15.93 2.52 -13.28
CA LEU A 215 16.95 1.53 -12.88
C LEU A 215 17.74 0.97 -14.06
N ASN A 216 17.13 0.83 -15.24
CA ASN A 216 17.79 0.22 -16.41
C ASN A 216 18.90 1.10 -16.99
N ASN A 217 18.79 2.42 -16.80
CA ASN A 217 19.70 3.40 -17.40
C ASN A 217 20.67 4.00 -16.38
N TYR A 218 20.37 3.86 -15.08
CA TYR A 218 21.18 4.47 -14.04
C TYR A 218 22.41 3.61 -13.68
N ARG A 219 23.55 4.28 -13.50
CA ARG A 219 24.77 3.68 -12.97
C ARG A 219 25.23 4.46 -11.76
N CYS A 220 25.61 3.74 -10.71
CA CYS A 220 26.20 4.36 -9.53
C CYS A 220 27.53 5.02 -9.88
N PRO A 221 27.85 6.18 -9.28
CA PRO A 221 29.16 6.79 -9.43
C PRO A 221 30.26 5.81 -9.02
N PRO A 222 31.41 5.80 -9.70
CA PRO A 222 32.58 5.06 -9.22
C PRO A 222 33.00 5.61 -7.84
N GLU A 223 33.32 4.70 -6.92
CA GLU A 223 33.86 5.02 -5.59
C GLU A 223 35.21 5.73 -5.65
#